data_AF-A0AA95M2S3-F1
#
_entry.id   AF-A0AA95M2S3-F1
#
_cell.length_a   1.000
_cell.length_b   1.000
_cell.length_c   1.000
_cell.angle_alpha   90.00
_cell.angle_beta   90.00
_cell.angle_gamma   90.00
#
_symmetry.space_group_name_H-M   'P 1'
#
loop_
_entity.id
_entity.type
_entity.pdbx_description
1 polymer ?
#
loop_
_entity_poly.entity_id
_entity_poly.type
_entity_poly.pdbx_seq_one_letter_code
_entity_poly.pdbx_strand_id
1 'polypeptide(L)'
;MLAELTEKLDVIKEYSAGMDMGTASYQRYIRDIERQLDTSKEEYTIAFVGMFNSGKSTVINSLLGPMGDARLSGEDRPDTAKRIRIRYRNSDQQAEAVLEFEDGHLK
;
A
#
# COMPACT_ATOMS: atom_id res chain seq x y z
N MET A 1 -6.29 12.40 -7.01
CA MET A 1 -7.51 11.72 -6.53
C MET A 1 -7.70 11.85 -5.02
N LEU A 2 -6.83 11.32 -4.15
CA LEU A 2 -6.97 11.50 -2.69
C LEU A 2 -6.85 12.96 -2.22
N ALA A 3 -5.90 13.72 -2.77
CA ALA A 3 -5.74 15.15 -2.48
C ALA A 3 -6.98 15.97 -2.87
N GLU A 4 -7.53 15.72 -4.06
CA GLU A 4 -8.73 16.37 -4.58
C GLU A 4 -9.99 15.99 -3.76
N LEU A 5 -10.08 14.75 -3.28
CA LEU A 5 -11.14 14.32 -2.37
C LEU A 5 -11.05 15.02 -1.02
N THR A 6 -9.84 15.20 -0.50
CA THR A 6 -9.60 15.89 0.79
C THR A 6 -10.00 17.35 0.70
N GLU A 7 -9.59 18.04 -0.37
CA GLU A 7 -9.96 19.43 -0.63
C GLU A 7 -11.48 19.61 -0.74
N LYS A 8 -12.17 18.73 -1.48
CA LYS A 8 -13.64 18.77 -1.60
C LYS A 8 -14.33 18.50 -0.26
N LEU A 9 -13.74 17.70 0.62
CA LEU A 9 -14.28 17.38 1.94
C LEU A 9 -14.21 18.59 2.87
N ASP A 10 -13.11 19.33 2.84
CA ASP A 10 -12.92 20.54 3.64
C ASP A 10 -13.92 21.62 3.25
N VAL A 11 -14.16 21.81 1.95
CA VAL A 11 -15.18 22.72 1.43
C VAL A 11 -16.57 22.34 1.92
N ILE A 12 -16.94 21.05 1.86
CA ILE A 12 -18.26 20.57 2.32
C ILE A 12 -18.43 20.79 3.83
N LYS A 13 -17.38 20.58 4.63
CA LYS A 13 -17.40 20.81 6.09
C LYS A 13 -17.68 22.28 6.41
N GLU A 14 -17.01 23.20 5.73
CA GLU A 14 -17.20 24.64 5.90
C GLU A 14 -18.65 25.05 5.60
N TYR A 15 -19.23 24.59 4.49
CA TYR A 15 -20.62 24.89 4.15
C TYR A 15 -21.63 24.24 5.11
N SER A 16 -21.32 23.05 5.64
CA SER A 16 -22.21 22.35 6.58
C SER A 16 -22.28 23.01 7.97
N ALA A 17 -21.25 23.75 8.37
CA ALA A 17 -21.20 24.43 9.67
C ALA A 17 -22.16 25.65 9.75
N GLY A 18 -22.62 26.17 8.60
CA GLY A 18 -23.49 27.34 8.51
C GLY A 18 -24.99 27.04 8.28
N MET A 19 -25.41 25.79 8.17
CA MET A 19 -26.80 25.42 7.83
C MET A 19 -27.50 24.66 8.96
N ASP A 20 -28.50 25.30 9.57
CA ASP A 20 -29.34 24.75 10.65
C ASP A 20 -30.55 23.93 10.13
N MET A 21 -30.50 23.46 8.87
CA MET A 21 -31.50 22.56 8.28
C MET A 21 -30.83 21.30 7.75
N GLY A 22 -31.21 20.14 8.29
CA GLY A 22 -30.84 18.83 7.72
C GLY A 22 -29.44 18.31 8.07
N THR A 23 -28.84 18.83 9.14
CA THR A 23 -27.49 18.47 9.65
C THR A 23 -27.22 16.97 9.71
N ALA A 24 -28.21 16.14 10.03
CA ALA A 24 -28.09 14.69 10.12
C ALA A 24 -27.77 13.99 8.78
N SER A 25 -28.21 14.54 7.64
CA SER A 25 -27.99 13.92 6.31
C SER A 25 -26.56 14.14 5.82
N TYR A 26 -26.08 15.38 5.83
CA TYR A 26 -24.72 15.73 5.40
C TYR A 26 -23.64 15.16 6.31
N GLN A 27 -23.87 15.15 7.62
CA GLN A 27 -22.94 14.54 8.57
C GLN A 27 -22.71 13.04 8.29
N ARG A 28 -23.73 12.32 7.79
CA ARG A 28 -23.58 10.93 7.37
C ARG A 28 -22.66 10.80 6.16
N TYR A 29 -22.88 11.60 5.12
CA TYR A 29 -22.04 11.58 3.92
C TYR A 29 -20.58 11.95 4.23
N ILE A 30 -20.36 12.99 5.05
CA ILE A 30 -19.01 13.39 5.50
C ILE A 30 -18.33 12.20 6.20
N ARG A 31 -19.02 11.55 7.15
CA ARG A 31 -18.50 10.40 7.88
C ARG A 31 -18.18 9.21 6.96
N ASP A 32 -19.01 8.95 5.97
CA ASP A 32 -18.81 7.86 5.02
C ASP A 32 -17.58 8.14 4.12
N ILE A 33 -17.38 9.38 3.69
CA ILE A 33 -16.20 9.77 2.90
C ILE A 33 -14.94 9.72 3.77
N GLU A 34 -14.99 10.21 5.02
CA GLU A 34 -13.87 10.10 5.96
C GLU A 34 -13.46 8.65 6.18
N ARG A 35 -14.43 7.74 6.36
CA ARG A 35 -14.15 6.31 6.51
C ARG A 35 -13.52 5.73 5.24
N GLN A 36 -13.98 6.10 4.06
CA GLN A 36 -13.39 5.64 2.80
C GLN A 36 -11.95 6.16 2.62
N LEU A 37 -11.68 7.41 2.98
CA LEU A 37 -10.34 7.97 2.97
C LEU A 37 -9.41 7.26 3.95
N ASP A 38 -9.90 6.91 5.13
CA ASP A 38 -9.13 6.16 6.12
C ASP A 38 -8.79 4.75 5.61
N THR A 39 -9.79 3.99 5.17
CA THR A 39 -9.59 2.66 4.57
C THR A 39 -8.71 2.69 3.32
N SER A 40 -8.71 3.79 2.56
CA SER A 40 -7.85 3.92 1.36
C SER A 40 -6.36 4.04 1.68
N LYS A 41 -6.02 4.39 2.92
CA LYS A 41 -4.64 4.46 3.41
C LYS A 41 -4.14 3.11 3.95
N GLU A 42 -5.05 2.17 4.16
CA GLU A 42 -4.69 0.83 4.64
C GLU A 42 -3.90 0.06 3.58
N GLU A 43 -2.79 -0.53 4.02
CA GLU A 43 -1.96 -1.36 3.15
C GLU A 43 -2.33 -2.82 3.26
N TYR A 44 -2.80 -3.39 2.16
CA TYR A 44 -3.14 -4.80 2.10
C TYR A 44 -1.88 -5.64 1.89
N THR A 45 -1.68 -6.63 2.77
CA THR A 45 -0.60 -7.61 2.63
C THR A 45 -1.12 -8.86 1.93
N ILE A 46 -0.52 -9.21 0.79
CA ILE A 46 -0.75 -10.48 0.10
C ILE A 46 0.49 -11.36 0.30
N ALA A 47 0.30 -12.57 0.83
CA ALA A 47 1.38 -13.53 1.05
C ALA A 47 1.37 -14.63 -0.01
N PHE A 48 2.50 -14.80 -0.71
CA PHE A 48 2.73 -15.93 -1.62
C PHE A 48 3.49 -17.03 -0.87
N VAL A 49 2.83 -18.16 -0.62
CA VAL A 49 3.39 -19.28 0.14
C VAL A 49 3.43 -20.53 -0.73
N GLY A 50 4.50 -21.31 -0.64
CA GLY A 50 4.68 -22.55 -1.40
C GLY A 50 6.12 -23.03 -1.40
N MET A 51 6.34 -24.29 -1.81
CA MET A 51 7.67 -24.90 -1.91
C MET A 51 8.62 -24.10 -2.81
N PHE A 52 9.93 -24.29 -2.62
CA PHE A 52 10.94 -23.84 -3.59
C PHE A 52 10.57 -24.31 -5.01
N ASN A 53 10.81 -23.48 -6.01
CA ASN A 53 10.53 -23.70 -7.44
C ASN A 53 9.04 -23.78 -7.82
N SER A 54 8.11 -23.45 -6.93
CA SER A 54 6.67 -23.44 -7.25
C SER A 54 6.23 -22.24 -8.12
N GLY A 55 7.16 -21.44 -8.65
CA GLY A 55 6.87 -20.30 -9.52
C GLY A 55 6.42 -19.02 -8.82
N LYS A 56 6.67 -18.87 -7.51
CA LYS A 56 6.27 -17.68 -6.73
C LYS A 56 6.79 -16.37 -7.33
N SER A 57 8.08 -16.29 -7.61
CA SER A 57 8.71 -15.10 -8.22
C SER A 57 8.16 -14.82 -9.62
N THR A 58 7.82 -15.87 -10.39
CA THR A 58 7.20 -15.72 -11.71
C THR A 58 5.83 -15.07 -11.62
N VAL A 59 4.97 -15.51 -10.69
CA VAL A 59 3.65 -14.91 -10.49
C VAL A 59 3.76 -13.45 -10.06
N ILE A 60 4.64 -13.14 -9.12
CA ILE A 60 4.86 -11.77 -8.64
C ILE A 60 5.36 -10.87 -9.78
N ASN A 61 6.35 -11.33 -10.55
CA ASN A 61 6.87 -10.59 -11.70
C ASN A 61 5.81 -10.38 -12.79
N SER A 62 4.94 -11.36 -13.05
CA SER A 62 3.84 -11.19 -14.01
C SER A 62 2.78 -10.21 -13.53
N LEU A 63 2.50 -10.17 -12.23
CA LEU A 63 1.49 -9.29 -11.63
C LEU A 63 1.97 -7.83 -11.55
N LEU A 64 3.21 -7.63 -11.13
CA LEU A 64 3.77 -6.28 -10.90
C LEU A 64 4.37 -5.66 -12.18
N GLY A 65 4.68 -6.48 -13.19
CA GLY A 65 5.29 -6.06 -14.45
C GLY A 65 6.65 -5.34 -14.35
N PRO A 66 7.55 -5.61 -13.38
CA PRO A 66 8.83 -4.93 -13.30
C PRO A 66 9.71 -5.23 -14.53
N MET A 67 10.46 -4.22 -14.95
CA MET A 67 11.38 -4.27 -16.09
C MET A 67 12.84 -4.20 -15.61
N GLY A 68 13.77 -4.78 -16.37
CA GLY A 68 15.21 -4.74 -16.07
C GLY A 68 15.56 -5.37 -14.73
N ASP A 69 16.44 -4.71 -13.97
CA ASP A 69 17.00 -5.20 -12.72
C ASP A 69 16.02 -5.23 -11.54
N ALA A 70 14.81 -4.69 -11.71
CA ALA A 70 13.76 -4.70 -10.69
C ALA A 70 13.01 -6.05 -10.61
N ARG A 71 13.28 -6.99 -11.52
CA ARG A 71 12.64 -8.32 -11.52
C ARG A 71 13.19 -9.16 -10.38
N LEU A 72 12.30 -9.86 -9.67
CA LEU A 72 12.73 -10.87 -8.71
C LEU A 72 13.46 -12.00 -9.43
N SER A 73 14.57 -12.46 -8.84
CA SER A 73 15.31 -13.61 -9.36
C SER A 73 14.45 -14.87 -9.34
N GLY A 74 14.57 -15.66 -10.41
CA GLY A 74 14.06 -17.03 -10.46
C GLY A 74 15.05 -18.07 -9.96
N GLU A 75 16.26 -17.67 -9.55
CA GLU A 75 17.28 -18.58 -9.04
C GLU A 75 16.94 -19.06 -7.64
N ASP A 76 16.76 -20.36 -7.51
CA ASP A 76 16.47 -21.04 -6.26
C ASP A 76 17.76 -21.56 -5.64
N ARG A 77 18.23 -20.86 -4.59
CA ARG A 77 19.21 -21.40 -3.65
C ARG A 77 18.47 -21.90 -2.41
N PRO A 78 18.32 -23.23 -2.22
CA PRO A 78 17.45 -23.83 -1.19
C PRO A 78 17.90 -23.57 0.25
N ASP A 79 19.11 -23.05 0.46
CA ASP A 79 19.70 -22.72 1.76
C ASP A 79 19.42 -21.28 2.22
N THR A 80 18.76 -20.46 1.40
CA THR A 80 18.59 -19.02 1.65
C THR A 80 17.13 -18.59 1.49
N ALA A 81 16.23 -19.13 2.32
CA ALA A 81 14.84 -18.67 2.36
C ALA A 81 14.75 -17.30 3.05
N LYS A 82 14.92 -16.22 2.28
CA LYS A 82 14.70 -14.85 2.76
C LYS A 82 13.23 -14.45 2.61
N ARG A 83 12.66 -13.81 3.62
CA ARG A 83 11.35 -13.14 3.49
C ARG A 83 11.57 -11.83 2.75
N ILE A 84 10.89 -11.67 1.61
CA ILE A 84 10.94 -10.43 0.82
C ILE A 84 9.58 -9.77 0.93
N ARG A 85 9.57 -8.49 1.34
CA ARG A 85 8.37 -7.64 1.35
C ARG A 85 8.54 -6.56 0.29
N ILE A 86 7.60 -6.48 -0.63
CA ILE A 86 7.54 -5.44 -1.66
C ILE A 86 6.41 -4.50 -1.29
N ARG A 87 6.68 -3.19 -1.29
CA ARG A 87 5.70 -2.14 -1.05
C ARG A 87 5.73 -1.14 -2.19
N TYR A 88 4.56 -0.58 -2.51
CA TYR A 88 4.50 0.55 -3.42
C TYR A 88 5.14 1.77 -2.76
N ARG A 89 5.89 2.54 -3.55
CA ARG A 89 6.54 3.77 -3.11
C ARG A 89 6.00 4.93 -3.93
N ASN A 90 5.66 6.03 -3.26
CA ASN A 90 5.34 7.28 -3.95
C ASN A 90 6.63 7.92 -4.53
N SER A 91 6.51 8.78 -5.54
CA SER A 91 7.62 9.38 -6.28
C SER A 91 8.61 10.17 -5.43
N ASP A 92 8.16 10.70 -4.29
CA ASP A 92 8.91 11.65 -3.47
C ASP A 92 9.83 10.99 -2.41
N GLN A 93 9.81 9.66 -2.31
CA GLN A 93 10.65 8.90 -1.39
C GLN A 93 11.84 8.25 -2.13
N GLN A 94 13.00 8.16 -1.48
CA GLN A 94 14.14 7.44 -2.06
C GLN A 94 13.88 5.93 -2.11
N ALA A 95 14.43 5.24 -3.12
CA ALA A 95 14.37 3.78 -3.16
C ALA A 95 15.27 3.23 -2.06
N GLU A 96 14.70 2.46 -1.13
CA GLU A 96 15.46 1.83 -0.06
C GLU A 96 15.23 0.32 -0.08
N ALA A 97 16.32 -0.44 -0.08
CA ALA A 97 16.30 -1.85 0.24
C ALA A 97 16.71 -1.99 1.71
N VAL A 98 15.73 -2.27 2.58
CA VAL A 98 15.99 -2.48 4.01
C VAL A 98 16.29 -3.96 4.24
N LEU A 99 17.46 -4.25 4.81
CA LEU A 99 17.86 -5.59 5.23
C LEU A 99 17.68 -5.71 6.74
N GLU A 100 16.65 -6.46 7.14
CA GLU A 100 16.42 -6.83 8.54
C GLU A 100 17.05 -8.20 8.79
N PHE A 101 17.97 -8.26 9.75
CA PHE A 101 18.61 -9.49 10.20
C PHE A 101 17.98 -9.91 11.53
N GLU A 102 17.71 -11.21 11.71
CA GLU A 102 17.12 -11.73 12.96
C GLU A 102 17.99 -11.39 14.19
N ASP A 103 19.31 -11.30 14.00
CA ASP A 103 20.29 -11.07 15.06
C ASP A 103 20.76 -9.60 15.13
N GLY A 104 20.23 -8.71 14.28
CA GLY A 104 20.59 -7.28 14.26
C GLY A 104 21.97 -6.92 13.68
N HIS A 105 22.73 -7.88 13.16
CA HIS A 105 24.09 -7.66 12.64
C HIS A 105 24.23 -7.92 11.13
N LEU A 106 24.89 -6.99 10.42
CA LEU A 106 25.48 -7.23 9.11
C LEU A 106 26.71 -8.13 9.30
N LYS A 107 26.67 -9.35 8.77
CA LYS A 107 27.87 -10.19 8.62
C LYS A 107 28.68 -9.75 7.41
#